data_AF-A0A965PKJ1-F1
#
_entry.id   AF-A0A965PKJ1-F1
#
_cell.length_a   1.000
_cell.length_b   1.000
_cell.length_c   1.000
_cell.angle_alpha   90.00
_cell.angle_beta   90.00
_cell.angle_gamma   90.00
#
_symmetry.space_group_name_H-M   'P 1'
#
loop_
_entity.id
_entity.type
_entity.pdbx_description
1 polymer ?
#
loop_
_entity_poly.entity_id
_entity_poly.type
_entity_poly.pdbx_seq_one_letter_code
_entity_poly.pdbx_strand_id
1 'polypeptide(L)'
;MTTDALLRITAVAAAVALLAAPYAGQIRLAATAAAEAVRQHSGYLTRVAAAGLLIAAAWGKVPMPKLPTPEAQVVIEVEEPTPELRRLVEPVRTALASASMRDRAVWAETWLKSAIVVAADNVHSTPVLADVRALRAFQLIALDVAWRRIGGVLPGKYPGLKDGVEAAFAEVLGLDDVTVDASLRERYVALVRALAWAAR
;
A
#
# COMPACT_ATOMS: atom_id res chain seq x y z
N MET A 1 34.49 1.68 -1.01
CA MET A 1 35.94 2.01 -1.13
C MET A 1 36.66 1.35 0.02
N THR A 2 37.76 0.65 -0.23
CA THR A 2 38.57 0.01 0.82
C THR A 2 39.47 1.04 1.51
N THR A 3 39.83 0.80 2.78
CA THR A 3 40.70 1.69 3.56
C THR A 3 42.07 1.92 2.90
N ASP A 4 42.59 0.91 2.21
CA ASP A 4 43.84 1.00 1.43
C ASP A 4 43.70 1.96 0.23
N ALA A 5 42.55 1.97 -0.45
CA ALA A 5 42.30 2.93 -1.53
C ALA A 5 42.24 4.37 -1.01
N LEU A 6 41.65 4.58 0.18
CA LEU A 6 41.64 5.89 0.82
C LEU A 6 43.06 6.37 1.14
N LEU A 7 43.88 5.52 1.77
CA LEU A 7 45.26 5.86 2.16
C LEU A 7 46.16 6.20 0.96
N ARG A 8 46.03 5.46 -0.15
CA ARG A 8 46.80 5.74 -1.38
C ARG A 8 46.38 7.07 -2.00
N ILE A 9 45.09 7.39 -1.99
CA ILE A 9 44.58 8.66 -2.50
C ILE A 9 45.09 9.83 -1.65
N THR A 10 45.06 9.72 -0.31
CA THR A 10 45.60 10.77 0.57
C THR A 10 47.10 10.94 0.42
N ALA A 11 47.86 9.84 0.29
CA ALA A 11 49.30 9.91 0.09
C ALA A 11 49.68 10.61 -1.22
N VAL A 12 49.00 10.29 -2.32
CA VAL A 12 49.21 10.94 -3.62
C VAL A 12 48.80 12.41 -3.57
N ALA A 13 47.67 12.75 -2.94
CA ALA A 13 47.23 14.13 -2.78
C ALA A 13 48.23 14.98 -1.97
N ALA A 14 48.80 14.41 -0.89
CA ALA A 14 49.81 15.08 -0.09
C ALA A 14 51.12 15.30 -0.86
N ALA A 15 51.57 14.31 -1.64
CA ALA A 15 52.76 14.43 -2.48
C ALA A 15 52.60 15.51 -3.57
N VAL A 16 51.43 15.56 -4.22
CA VAL A 16 51.11 16.61 -5.20
C VAL A 16 51.06 17.99 -4.56
N ALA A 17 50.48 18.11 -3.35
CA ALA A 17 50.43 19.38 -2.62
C ALA A 17 51.83 19.90 -2.24
N LEU A 18 52.74 19.01 -1.83
CA LEU A 18 54.13 19.36 -1.53
C LEU A 18 54.91 19.84 -2.76
N LEU A 19 54.72 19.19 -3.91
CA LEU A 19 55.36 19.58 -5.17
C LEU A 19 54.77 20.86 -5.77
N ALA A 20 53.49 21.14 -5.53
CA ALA A 20 52.79 22.33 -6.02
C ALA A 20 52.96 23.57 -5.11
N ALA A 21 53.46 23.39 -3.88
CA ALA A 21 53.65 24.46 -2.90
C ALA A 21 54.41 25.71 -3.41
N PRO A 22 55.54 25.61 -4.15
CA PRO A 22 56.25 26.78 -4.66
C PRO A 22 55.50 27.50 -5.80
N TYR A 23 54.51 26.87 -6.43
CA TYR A 23 53.71 27.44 -7.52
C TYR A 23 52.34 27.93 -7.06
N ALA A 24 52.07 27.97 -5.75
CA ALA A 24 50.76 28.29 -5.18
C ALA A 24 50.18 29.63 -5.68
N GLY A 25 51.02 30.64 -5.91
CA GLY A 25 50.60 31.93 -6.46
C GLY A 25 50.12 31.83 -7.92
N GLN A 26 50.86 31.12 -8.78
CA GLN A 26 50.51 30.90 -10.18
C GLN A 26 49.26 30.02 -10.33
N ILE A 27 49.12 29.01 -9.46
CA ILE A 27 47.93 28.15 -9.40
C ILE A 27 46.69 28.95 -8.99
N ARG A 28 46.79 29.88 -8.03
CA ARG A 28 45.67 30.75 -7.64
C ARG A 28 45.23 31.69 -8.76
N LEU A 29 46.18 32.24 -9.53
CA LEU A 29 45.89 33.09 -10.68
C LEU A 29 45.27 32.29 -11.83
N ALA A 30 45.80 31.10 -12.13
CA ALA A 30 45.21 30.21 -13.13
C ALA A 30 43.82 29.71 -12.70
N ALA A 31 43.61 29.42 -11.41
CA ALA A 31 42.33 28.99 -10.87
C ALA A 31 41.27 30.11 -10.89
N THR A 32 41.66 31.36 -10.65
CA THR A 32 40.74 32.51 -10.74
C THR A 32 40.35 32.79 -12.19
N ALA A 33 41.31 32.77 -13.12
CA ALA A 33 41.04 32.87 -14.56
C ALA A 33 40.17 31.71 -15.08
N ALA A 34 40.43 30.48 -14.62
CA ALA A 34 39.61 29.32 -14.94
C ALA A 34 38.19 29.44 -14.34
N ALA A 35 38.06 29.94 -13.12
CA ALA A 35 36.77 30.16 -12.47
C ALA A 35 35.93 31.25 -13.17
N GLU A 36 36.57 32.25 -13.77
CA GLU A 36 35.92 33.27 -14.59
C GLU A 36 35.50 32.71 -15.97
N ALA A 37 36.37 31.93 -16.62
CA ALA A 37 36.04 31.25 -17.88
C ALA A 37 34.88 30.25 -17.69
N VAL A 38 34.88 29.49 -16.58
CA VAL A 38 33.81 28.58 -16.18
C VAL A 38 32.52 29.33 -15.91
N ARG A 39 32.57 30.51 -15.26
CA ARG A 39 31.36 31.34 -15.05
C ARG A 39 30.79 31.84 -16.36
N GLN A 40 31.63 32.33 -17.28
CA GLN A 40 31.21 32.79 -18.60
C GLN A 40 30.61 31.66 -19.47
N HIS A 41 31.07 30.42 -19.29
CA HIS A 41 30.65 29.26 -20.10
C HIS A 41 29.78 28.27 -19.32
N SER A 42 29.28 28.65 -18.15
CA SER A 42 28.52 27.80 -17.22
C SER A 42 27.28 27.19 -17.86
N GLY A 43 26.62 27.92 -18.76
CA GLY A 43 25.49 27.40 -19.55
C GLY A 43 25.87 26.32 -20.57
N TYR A 44 27.09 26.35 -21.12
CA TYR A 44 27.58 25.31 -22.03
C TYR A 44 28.16 24.12 -21.26
N LEU A 45 28.87 24.37 -20.15
CA LEU A 45 29.42 23.33 -19.29
C LEU A 45 28.33 22.48 -18.64
N THR A 46 27.24 23.09 -18.21
CA THR A 46 26.06 22.37 -17.70
C THR A 46 25.40 21.51 -18.77
N ARG A 47 25.32 21.99 -20.01
CA ARG A 47 24.78 21.21 -21.13
C ARG A 47 25.69 20.04 -21.52
N VAL A 48 27.01 20.23 -21.53
CA VAL A 48 27.99 19.18 -21.81
C VAL A 48 28.00 18.15 -20.67
N ALA A 49 27.93 18.59 -19.42
CA ALA A 49 27.80 17.71 -18.26
C ALA A 49 26.49 16.90 -18.29
N ALA A 50 25.37 17.54 -18.63
CA ALA A 50 24.08 16.86 -18.79
C ALA A 50 24.12 15.83 -19.94
N ALA A 51 24.69 16.19 -21.09
CA ALA A 51 24.87 15.26 -22.21
C ALA A 51 25.79 14.09 -21.83
N GLY A 52 26.88 14.35 -21.10
CA GLY A 52 27.78 13.32 -20.57
C GLY A 52 27.08 12.38 -19.59
N LEU A 53 26.24 12.91 -18.69
CA LEU A 53 25.44 12.11 -17.75
C LEU A 53 24.41 11.24 -18.48
N LEU A 54 23.76 11.76 -19.54
CA LEU A 54 22.82 11.00 -20.35
C LEU A 54 23.52 9.85 -21.11
N ILE A 55 24.69 10.11 -21.70
CA ILE A 55 25.49 9.07 -22.38
C ILE A 55 25.98 8.02 -21.37
N ALA A 56 26.45 8.45 -20.19
CA ALA A 56 26.89 7.54 -19.14
C ALA A 56 25.72 6.70 -18.57
N ALA A 57 24.52 7.28 -18.49
CA ALA A 57 23.30 6.57 -18.09
C ALA A 57 22.85 5.56 -19.17
N ALA A 58 22.96 5.91 -20.46
CA ALA A 58 22.69 5.00 -21.58
C ALA A 58 23.63 3.77 -21.64
N TRP A 59 24.86 3.91 -21.13
CA TRP A 59 25.84 2.82 -21.04
C TRP A 59 25.89 2.14 -19.67
N GLY A 60 24.91 2.41 -18.80
CA GLY A 60 24.76 1.74 -17.50
C GLY A 60 25.83 2.11 -16.46
N LYS A 61 26.56 3.21 -16.66
CA LYS A 61 27.55 3.72 -15.70
C LYS A 61 26.96 4.66 -14.65
N VAL A 62 25.73 5.14 -14.88
CA VAL A 62 24.94 5.90 -13.91
C VAL A 62 23.74 5.05 -13.49
N PRO A 63 23.52 4.80 -12.19
CA PRO A 63 22.33 4.11 -11.73
C PRO A 63 21.09 4.93 -12.10
N MET A 64 20.25 4.37 -12.97
CA MET A 64 18.97 4.98 -13.33
C MET A 64 18.10 5.14 -12.06
N PRO A 65 17.41 6.28 -11.89
CA PRO A 65 16.35 6.37 -10.90
C PRO A 65 15.34 5.28 -11.23
N LYS A 66 15.19 4.31 -10.33
CA LYS A 66 14.14 3.30 -10.46
C LYS A 66 12.82 4.05 -10.34
N LEU A 67 11.99 4.00 -11.38
CA LEU A 67 10.60 4.41 -11.24
C LEU A 67 10.03 3.63 -10.05
N PRO A 68 9.21 4.25 -9.18
CA PRO A 68 8.52 3.52 -8.14
C PRO A 68 7.79 2.37 -8.83
N THR A 69 8.26 1.15 -8.58
CA THR A 69 7.61 -0.06 -9.05
C THR A 69 6.18 0.03 -8.52
N PRO A 70 5.13 -0.09 -9.37
CA PRO A 70 3.78 -0.21 -8.85
C PRO A 70 3.81 -1.34 -7.84
N GLU A 71 3.42 -1.05 -6.60
CA GLU A 71 3.29 -2.08 -5.57
C GLU A 71 2.48 -3.22 -6.18
N ALA A 72 3.01 -4.44 -6.09
CA ALA A 72 2.37 -5.62 -6.64
C ALA A 72 0.90 -5.60 -6.22
N GLN A 73 -0.02 -5.75 -7.19
CA GLN A 73 -1.44 -5.82 -6.90
C GLN A 73 -1.64 -6.88 -5.81
N VAL A 74 -2.10 -6.46 -4.64
CA VAL A 74 -2.42 -7.37 -3.55
C VAL A 74 -3.60 -8.19 -4.05
N VAL A 75 -3.31 -9.38 -4.57
CA VAL A 75 -4.33 -10.37 -4.88
C VAL A 75 -4.82 -10.87 -3.53
N ILE A 76 -5.96 -10.34 -3.09
CA ILE A 76 -6.61 -10.81 -1.87
C ILE A 76 -7.08 -12.23 -2.16
N GLU A 77 -6.36 -13.21 -1.62
CA GLU A 77 -6.74 -14.62 -1.72
C GLU A 77 -7.95 -14.86 -0.82
N VAL A 78 -9.13 -14.99 -1.44
CA VAL A 78 -10.37 -15.30 -0.73
C VAL A 78 -10.78 -16.73 -1.06
N GLU A 79 -10.90 -17.53 -0.01
CA GLU A 79 -11.43 -18.90 -0.05
C GLU A 79 -12.83 -18.93 -0.71
N GLU A 80 -13.08 -19.93 -1.54
CA GLU A 80 -14.40 -20.09 -2.17
C GLU A 80 -15.42 -20.61 -1.14
N PRO A 81 -16.57 -19.92 -0.95
CA PRO A 81 -17.56 -20.32 0.03
C PRO A 81 -18.42 -21.50 -0.48
N THR A 82 -19.17 -22.12 0.44
CA THR A 82 -20.06 -23.23 0.10
C THR A 82 -21.14 -22.81 -0.92
N PRO A 83 -21.73 -23.75 -1.69
CA PRO A 83 -22.78 -23.43 -2.65
C PRO A 83 -23.95 -22.63 -2.06
N GLU A 84 -24.32 -22.89 -0.81
CA GLU A 84 -25.37 -22.19 -0.08
C GLU A 84 -24.99 -20.73 0.16
N LEU A 85 -23.79 -20.49 0.70
CA LEU A 85 -23.27 -19.15 0.94
C LEU A 85 -23.05 -18.37 -0.35
N ARG A 86 -22.65 -19.03 -1.45
CA ARG A 86 -22.53 -18.39 -2.77
C ARG A 86 -23.88 -17.84 -3.25
N ARG A 87 -24.96 -18.61 -3.11
CA ARG A 87 -26.31 -18.15 -3.47
C ARG A 87 -26.74 -16.98 -2.60
N LEU A 88 -26.44 -17.04 -1.31
CA LEU A 88 -26.78 -16.00 -0.35
C LEU A 88 -26.13 -14.65 -0.67
N VAL A 89 -24.85 -14.67 -1.08
CA VAL A 89 -24.10 -13.43 -1.39
C VAL A 89 -24.17 -13.02 -2.86
N GLU A 90 -24.94 -13.74 -3.69
CA GLU A 90 -25.11 -13.42 -5.12
C GLU A 90 -25.67 -12.00 -5.36
N PRO A 91 -26.66 -11.50 -4.60
CA PRO A 91 -27.13 -10.12 -4.76
C PRO A 91 -26.02 -9.09 -4.48
N VAL A 92 -25.16 -9.36 -3.51
CA VAL A 92 -24.00 -8.51 -3.17
C VAL A 92 -22.99 -8.53 -4.31
N ARG A 93 -22.69 -9.71 -4.86
CA ARG A 93 -21.80 -9.86 -6.01
C ARG A 93 -22.32 -9.09 -7.23
N THR A 94 -23.62 -9.20 -7.50
CA THR A 94 -24.28 -8.47 -8.59
C THR A 94 -24.18 -6.96 -8.39
N ALA A 95 -24.42 -6.46 -7.17
CA ALA A 95 -24.29 -5.04 -6.85
C ALA A 95 -22.85 -4.52 -7.02
N LEU A 96 -21.85 -5.35 -6.70
CA LEU A 96 -20.42 -5.02 -6.82
C LEU A 96 -19.84 -5.25 -8.22
N ALA A 97 -20.59 -5.80 -9.17
CA ALA A 97 -20.10 -6.07 -10.52
C ALA A 97 -19.61 -4.79 -11.25
N SER A 98 -20.23 -3.65 -10.94
CA SER A 98 -19.85 -2.32 -11.47
C SER A 98 -18.80 -1.59 -10.63
N ALA A 99 -18.38 -2.16 -9.49
CA ALA A 99 -17.48 -1.50 -8.56
C ALA A 99 -16.04 -1.44 -9.09
N SER A 100 -15.37 -0.33 -8.76
CA SER A 100 -13.95 -0.16 -9.06
C SER A 100 -13.12 -1.27 -8.38
N MET A 101 -11.95 -1.62 -8.94
CA MET A 101 -11.06 -2.59 -8.28
C MET A 101 -10.64 -2.15 -6.87
N ARG A 102 -10.46 -0.83 -6.67
CA ARG A 102 -10.16 -0.25 -5.35
C ARG A 102 -11.29 -0.51 -4.37
N ASP A 103 -12.53 -0.25 -4.77
CA ASP A 103 -13.69 -0.42 -3.90
C ASP A 103 -13.86 -1.91 -3.57
N ARG A 104 -13.73 -2.80 -4.56
CA ARG A 104 -13.76 -4.25 -4.33
C ARG A 104 -12.65 -4.73 -3.37
N ALA A 105 -11.45 -4.17 -3.46
CA ALA A 105 -10.37 -4.48 -2.52
C ALA A 105 -10.70 -4.04 -1.09
N VAL A 106 -11.18 -2.81 -0.91
CA VAL A 106 -11.62 -2.30 0.41
C VAL A 106 -12.74 -3.18 0.98
N TRP A 107 -13.68 -3.62 0.13
CA TRP A 107 -14.78 -4.49 0.53
C TRP A 107 -14.26 -5.82 1.05
N ALA A 108 -13.44 -6.51 0.24
CA ALA A 108 -12.89 -7.81 0.58
C ALA A 108 -12.07 -7.75 1.87
N GLU A 109 -11.19 -6.76 2.01
CA GLU A 109 -10.39 -6.60 3.23
C GLU A 109 -11.24 -6.33 4.48
N THR A 110 -12.29 -5.53 4.36
CA THR A 110 -13.17 -5.19 5.47
C THR A 110 -13.77 -6.45 6.08
N TRP A 111 -14.28 -7.33 5.24
CA TRP A 111 -14.95 -8.54 5.70
C TRP A 111 -13.98 -9.62 6.15
N LEU A 112 -12.82 -9.76 5.51
CA LEU A 112 -11.77 -10.67 5.99
C LEU A 112 -11.26 -10.26 7.38
N LYS A 113 -11.00 -8.96 7.60
CA LYS A 113 -10.57 -8.45 8.91
C LYS A 113 -11.68 -8.59 9.96
N SER A 114 -12.93 -8.36 9.57
CA SER A 114 -14.09 -8.60 10.42
C SER A 114 -14.18 -10.06 10.86
N ALA A 115 -13.91 -11.01 9.95
CA ALA A 115 -13.87 -12.43 10.25
C ALA A 115 -12.84 -12.75 11.35
N ILE A 116 -11.64 -12.15 11.26
CA ILE A 116 -10.56 -12.33 12.24
C ILE A 116 -10.98 -11.79 13.62
N VAL A 117 -11.54 -10.58 13.67
CA VAL A 117 -11.97 -9.95 14.93
C VAL A 117 -13.05 -10.79 15.61
N VAL A 118 -14.09 -11.20 14.88
CA VAL A 118 -15.20 -11.98 15.46
C VAL A 118 -14.74 -13.37 15.89
N ALA A 119 -13.86 -14.01 15.13
CA ALA A 119 -13.28 -15.30 15.50
C ALA A 119 -12.44 -15.23 16.77
N ALA A 120 -11.74 -14.11 17.02
CA ALA A 120 -10.86 -13.92 18.17
C ALA A 120 -11.57 -13.45 19.46
N ASP A 121 -12.81 -12.95 19.36
CA ASP A 121 -13.53 -12.36 20.49
C ASP A 121 -13.89 -13.36 21.60
N ASN A 122 -13.83 -14.67 21.34
CA ASN A 122 -14.00 -15.71 22.36
C ASN A 122 -12.73 -15.99 23.20
N VAL A 123 -11.59 -15.37 22.89
CA VAL A 123 -10.33 -15.55 23.62
C VAL A 123 -10.29 -14.69 24.90
N HIS A 124 -11.15 -13.68 24.99
CA HIS A 124 -11.25 -12.81 26.17
C HIS A 124 -12.17 -13.41 27.24
N SER A 125 -11.90 -13.12 28.52
CA SER A 125 -12.72 -13.57 29.65
C SER A 125 -14.15 -13.00 29.64
N THR A 126 -14.38 -11.93 28.88
CA THR A 126 -15.70 -11.37 28.63
C THR A 126 -15.81 -11.04 27.14
N PRO A 127 -16.65 -11.75 26.37
CA PRO A 127 -16.81 -11.48 24.95
C PRO A 127 -17.46 -10.11 24.75
N VAL A 128 -16.94 -9.31 23.83
CA VAL A 128 -17.50 -8.00 23.45
C VAL A 128 -18.67 -8.21 22.50
N LEU A 129 -18.57 -9.20 21.61
CA LEU A 129 -19.62 -9.58 20.67
C LEU A 129 -20.44 -10.73 21.26
N ALA A 130 -21.09 -10.43 22.39
CA ALA A 130 -21.80 -11.40 23.20
C ALA A 130 -23.22 -11.75 22.68
N ASP A 131 -23.87 -10.84 21.95
CA ASP A 131 -25.23 -11.01 21.43
C ASP A 131 -25.33 -10.64 19.93
N VAL A 132 -26.41 -11.09 19.26
CA VAL A 132 -26.65 -10.82 17.84
C VAL A 132 -26.74 -9.32 17.56
N ARG A 133 -27.30 -8.55 18.50
CA ARG A 133 -27.33 -7.09 18.40
C ARG A 133 -25.93 -6.47 18.35
N ALA A 134 -24.99 -6.95 19.16
CA ALA A 134 -23.60 -6.49 19.16
C ALA A 134 -22.90 -6.84 17.84
N LEU A 135 -23.15 -8.04 17.29
CA LEU A 135 -22.63 -8.42 15.96
C LEU A 135 -23.17 -7.51 14.85
N ARG A 136 -24.47 -7.20 14.86
CA ARG A 136 -25.09 -6.27 13.90
C ARG A 136 -24.55 -4.85 14.06
N ALA A 137 -24.37 -4.38 15.30
CA ALA A 137 -23.77 -3.08 15.56
C ALA A 137 -22.32 -3.01 15.05
N PHE A 138 -21.54 -4.06 15.28
CA PHE A 138 -20.18 -4.19 14.76
C PHE A 138 -20.14 -4.15 13.23
N GLN A 139 -21.02 -4.90 12.57
CA GLN A 139 -21.16 -4.90 11.11
C GLN A 139 -21.43 -3.48 10.56
N LEU A 140 -22.39 -2.77 11.15
CA LEU A 140 -22.73 -1.41 10.73
C LEU A 140 -21.56 -0.44 10.92
N ILE A 141 -20.85 -0.54 12.04
CA ILE A 141 -19.66 0.28 12.34
C ILE A 141 -18.51 -0.05 11.38
N ALA A 142 -18.26 -1.34 11.13
CA ALA A 142 -17.22 -1.80 10.22
C ALA A 142 -17.45 -1.25 8.81
N LEU A 143 -18.69 -1.33 8.30
CA LEU A 143 -19.07 -0.72 7.02
C LEU A 143 -18.97 0.80 7.07
N ASP A 144 -19.41 1.46 8.15
CA ASP A 144 -19.30 2.91 8.25
C ASP A 144 -17.85 3.39 8.15
N VAL A 145 -16.96 2.76 8.90
CA VAL A 145 -15.56 3.14 8.96
C VAL A 145 -14.84 2.77 7.67
N ALA A 146 -14.92 1.51 7.25
CA ALA A 146 -14.12 1.04 6.13
C ALA A 146 -14.69 1.49 4.78
N TRP A 147 -16.01 1.41 4.58
CA TRP A 147 -16.65 1.71 3.31
C TRP A 147 -16.80 3.22 3.08
N ARG A 148 -17.39 3.91 4.06
CA ARG A 148 -17.70 5.35 3.93
C ARG A 148 -16.49 6.22 4.25
N ARG A 149 -15.85 6.05 5.40
CA ARG A 149 -14.78 6.98 5.86
C ARG A 149 -13.44 6.71 5.19
N ILE A 150 -13.02 5.45 5.08
CA ILE A 150 -11.73 5.08 4.47
C ILE A 150 -11.88 4.93 2.95
N GLY A 151 -12.90 4.20 2.50
CA GLY A 151 -13.17 3.95 1.08
C GLY A 151 -13.68 5.17 0.32
N GLY A 152 -14.25 6.16 1.02
CA GLY A 152 -14.89 7.32 0.38
C GLY A 152 -16.14 6.95 -0.42
N VAL A 153 -16.75 5.79 -0.16
CA VAL A 153 -17.94 5.32 -0.87
C VAL A 153 -19.18 5.92 -0.23
N LEU A 154 -19.91 6.73 -1.00
CA LEU A 154 -21.16 7.35 -0.55
C LEU A 154 -22.29 6.31 -0.43
N PRO A 155 -23.23 6.49 0.51
CA PRO A 155 -24.46 5.70 0.56
C PRO A 155 -25.19 5.72 -0.79
N GLY A 156 -25.66 4.56 -1.24
CA GLY A 156 -26.40 4.45 -2.52
C GLY A 156 -25.54 4.43 -3.78
N LYS A 157 -24.19 4.55 -3.69
CA LYS A 157 -23.30 4.43 -4.86
C LYS A 157 -23.50 3.11 -5.62
N TYR A 158 -23.75 2.02 -4.88
CA TYR A 158 -24.02 0.70 -5.43
C TYR A 158 -25.45 0.28 -5.07
N PRO A 159 -26.40 0.37 -6.01
CA PRO A 159 -27.79 0.00 -5.78
C PRO A 159 -27.93 -1.47 -5.34
N GLY A 160 -28.80 -1.73 -4.37
CA GLY A 160 -29.07 -3.08 -3.86
C GLY A 160 -27.97 -3.69 -2.97
N LEU A 161 -26.80 -3.04 -2.83
CA LEU A 161 -25.71 -3.55 -2.00
C LEU A 161 -26.12 -3.64 -0.52
N LYS A 162 -26.74 -2.59 0.01
CA LYS A 162 -27.20 -2.54 1.40
C LYS A 162 -28.23 -3.65 1.66
N ASP A 163 -29.25 -3.74 0.83
CA ASP A 163 -30.36 -4.68 1.02
C ASP A 163 -29.88 -6.12 0.89
N GLY A 164 -28.96 -6.41 -0.05
CA GLY A 164 -28.35 -7.72 -0.20
C GLY A 164 -27.52 -8.14 1.01
N VAL A 165 -26.78 -7.20 1.61
CA VAL A 165 -26.02 -7.46 2.85
C VAL A 165 -26.96 -7.70 4.02
N GLU A 166 -27.96 -6.84 4.21
CA GLU A 166 -28.93 -6.98 5.31
C GLU A 166 -29.73 -8.28 5.22
N ALA A 167 -30.14 -8.67 4.01
CA ALA A 167 -30.80 -9.96 3.77
C ALA A 167 -29.89 -11.15 4.14
N ALA A 168 -28.63 -11.12 3.70
CA ALA A 168 -27.68 -12.19 4.00
C ALA A 168 -27.41 -12.34 5.51
N PHE A 169 -27.27 -11.21 6.23
CA PHE A 169 -27.13 -11.22 7.69
C PHE A 169 -28.40 -11.67 8.41
N ALA A 170 -29.57 -11.25 7.95
CA ALA A 170 -30.84 -11.68 8.53
C ALA A 170 -31.05 -13.19 8.38
N GLU A 171 -30.68 -13.77 7.24
CA GLU A 171 -30.81 -15.21 6.99
C GLU A 171 -29.84 -16.05 7.85
N VAL A 172 -28.60 -15.59 8.03
CA VAL A 172 -27.57 -16.35 8.76
C VAL A 172 -27.68 -16.20 10.27
N LEU A 173 -27.93 -14.97 10.75
CA LEU A 173 -27.96 -14.69 12.19
C LEU A 173 -29.36 -14.76 12.78
N GLY A 174 -30.41 -14.71 11.96
CA GLY A 174 -31.77 -14.47 12.42
C GLY A 174 -31.98 -13.01 12.84
N LEU A 175 -33.23 -12.66 13.15
CA LEU A 175 -33.62 -11.34 13.64
C LEU A 175 -33.67 -11.25 15.17
N ASP A 176 -33.68 -12.39 15.85
CA ASP A 176 -33.82 -12.48 17.30
C ASP A 176 -32.51 -12.11 18.01
N ASP A 177 -32.63 -11.41 19.13
CA ASP A 177 -31.48 -11.04 19.97
C ASP A 177 -31.13 -12.22 20.88
N VAL A 178 -30.21 -13.07 20.41
CA VAL A 178 -29.72 -14.25 21.14
C VAL A 178 -28.24 -14.12 21.45
N THR A 179 -27.78 -14.82 22.50
CA THR A 179 -26.37 -14.92 22.85
C THR A 179 -25.59 -15.60 21.72
N VAL A 180 -24.40 -15.06 21.41
CA VAL A 180 -23.49 -15.60 20.40
C VAL A 180 -22.73 -16.79 20.99
N ASP A 181 -23.15 -18.00 20.61
CA ASP A 181 -22.39 -19.21 20.85
C ASP A 181 -21.32 -19.44 19.76
N ALA A 182 -20.55 -20.53 19.90
CA ALA A 182 -19.51 -20.88 18.95
C ALA A 182 -20.06 -21.15 17.53
N SER A 183 -21.23 -21.78 17.43
CA SER A 183 -21.84 -22.12 16.14
C SER A 183 -22.32 -20.87 15.39
N LEU A 184 -22.97 -19.93 16.08
CA LEU A 184 -23.40 -18.66 15.51
C LEU A 184 -22.19 -17.81 15.09
N ARG A 185 -21.12 -17.85 15.88
CA ARG A 185 -19.84 -17.19 15.54
C ARG A 185 -19.22 -17.77 14.27
N GLU A 186 -19.15 -19.09 14.14
CA GLU A 186 -18.66 -19.76 12.94
C GLU A 186 -19.51 -19.41 11.71
N ARG A 187 -20.84 -19.41 11.84
CA ARG A 187 -21.75 -18.99 10.78
C ARG A 187 -21.54 -17.53 10.37
N TYR A 188 -21.37 -16.62 11.34
CA TYR A 188 -21.02 -15.23 11.07
C TYR A 188 -19.71 -15.14 10.29
N VAL A 189 -18.66 -15.83 10.75
CA VAL A 189 -17.32 -15.84 10.13
C VAL A 189 -17.39 -16.36 8.70
N ALA A 190 -18.14 -17.45 8.46
CA ALA A 190 -18.35 -17.99 7.12
C ALA A 190 -19.08 -17.01 6.21
N LEU A 191 -20.13 -16.34 6.71
CA LEU A 191 -20.85 -15.30 5.95
C LEU A 191 -19.94 -14.15 5.56
N VAL A 192 -19.16 -13.58 6.48
CA VAL A 192 -18.30 -12.43 6.13
C VAL A 192 -17.18 -12.83 5.17
N ARG A 193 -16.64 -14.05 5.25
CA ARG A 193 -15.72 -14.56 4.21
C ARG A 193 -16.40 -14.69 2.85
N ALA A 194 -17.65 -15.14 2.81
CA ALA A 194 -18.43 -15.17 1.58
C ALA A 194 -18.72 -13.76 1.03
N LEU A 195 -18.98 -12.78 1.89
CA LEU A 195 -19.11 -11.38 1.49
C LEU A 195 -17.81 -10.83 0.91
N ALA A 196 -16.64 -11.20 1.47
CA ALA A 196 -15.36 -10.86 0.87
C ALA A 196 -15.21 -11.47 -0.53
N TRP A 197 -15.63 -12.73 -0.69
CA TRP A 197 -15.57 -13.45 -1.96
C TRP A 197 -16.47 -12.80 -3.03
N ALA A 198 -17.60 -12.23 -2.63
CA ALA A 198 -18.52 -11.53 -3.54
C ALA A 198 -17.91 -10.30 -4.23
N ALA A 199 -16.76 -9.79 -3.77
CA ALA A 199 -16.03 -8.71 -4.42
C ALA A 199 -14.98 -9.17 -5.43
N ARG A 200 -14.85 -10.48 -5.69
CA ARG A 200 -13.95 -10.99 -6.75
C ARG A 200 -14.43 -10.62 -8.15
#